data_AF-A0A8T5RUU6-F1
#
_entry.id   AF-A0A8T5RUU6-F1
#
_cell.length_a   1.000
_cell.length_b   1.000
_cell.length_c   1.000
_cell.angle_alpha   90.00
_cell.angle_beta   90.00
_cell.angle_gamma   90.00
#
_symmetry.space_group_name_H-M   'P 1'
#
loop_
_entity.id
_entity.type
_entity.pdbx_description
1 polymer ?
#
loop_
_entity_poly.entity_id
_entity_poly.type
_entity_poly.pdbx_seq_one_letter_code
_entity_poly.pdbx_strand_id
1 'polypeptide(L)'
;MAKNQDPLEVVGCSRGYSHEELMNNLHRHSSYSPVIERQIRTLSEAVLRNSGTQMAKRINKMMREVTTEAYRAKQFTRTEINDRGVLFGVVSLKHQVIDLVLTYFHERWPECVICLYNEKEHKTSSINEKGKIFESNLPLTDVVNMLSKSRPVIPYFDDIQFSGEEIFETLYKSQFISERENNQYFKKMIPEHCFKLPGMRHGVEKRFRNKKLNEFL
;
A
#
# COMPACT_ATOMS: atom_id res chain seq x y z
N MET A 1 5.72 46.02 6.83
CA MET A 1 5.42 45.48 5.49
C MET A 1 4.45 44.32 5.66
N ALA A 2 3.16 44.56 5.42
CA ALA A 2 2.12 43.54 5.55
C ALA A 2 2.32 42.50 4.44
N LYS A 3 2.44 41.22 4.81
CA LYS A 3 2.38 40.12 3.85
C LYS A 3 1.00 40.15 3.20
N ASN A 4 0.96 40.23 1.86
CA ASN A 4 -0.22 39.91 1.06
C ASN A 4 -0.65 38.48 1.37
N GLN A 5 -1.45 38.27 2.40
CA GLN A 5 -2.20 37.03 2.57
C GLN A 5 -3.46 37.14 1.72
N ASP A 6 -3.69 36.14 0.88
CA ASP A 6 -4.89 36.02 0.06
C ASP A 6 -6.11 36.04 0.99
N PRO A 7 -7.11 36.92 0.80
CA PRO A 7 -8.32 36.95 1.62
C PRO A 7 -9.13 35.63 1.56
N LEU A 8 -8.75 34.69 0.69
CA LEU A 8 -9.29 33.34 0.60
C LEU A 8 -8.37 32.27 1.21
N GLU A 9 -7.36 32.63 2.02
CA GLU A 9 -6.55 31.67 2.77
C GLU A 9 -7.48 30.88 3.71
N VAL A 10 -7.92 29.70 3.27
CA VAL A 10 -8.86 28.86 4.00
C VAL A 10 -8.13 28.26 5.20
N VAL A 11 -8.16 28.99 6.32
CA VAL A 11 -7.75 28.52 7.64
C VAL A 11 -8.91 27.70 8.23
N GLY A 12 -9.13 26.48 7.73
CA GLY A 12 -10.13 25.57 8.29
C GLY A 12 -10.50 24.38 7.42
N CYS A 13 -10.59 23.18 8.04
CA CYS A 13 -11.11 21.88 7.57
C CYS A 13 -11.50 21.73 6.08
N SER A 14 -10.59 22.02 5.15
CA SER A 14 -10.79 21.72 3.74
C SER A 14 -10.77 20.21 3.54
N ARG A 15 -11.89 19.64 3.09
CA ARG A 15 -12.03 18.19 2.82
C ARG A 15 -11.41 17.76 1.47
N GLY A 16 -10.95 18.72 0.67
CA GLY A 16 -10.31 18.52 -0.64
C GLY A 16 -8.81 18.77 -0.61
N TYR A 17 -8.19 18.68 -1.79
CA TYR A 17 -6.74 18.77 -1.97
C TYR A 17 -6.34 20.09 -2.62
N SER A 18 -5.11 20.53 -2.36
CA SER A 18 -4.47 21.66 -3.03
C SER A 18 -4.13 21.34 -4.49
N HIS A 19 -3.83 22.39 -5.28
CA HIS A 19 -3.33 22.21 -6.64
C HIS A 19 -2.08 21.35 -6.68
N GLU A 20 -1.12 21.64 -5.81
CA GLU A 20 0.17 20.94 -5.76
C GLU A 20 -0.01 19.44 -5.49
N GLU A 21 -0.80 19.08 -4.47
CA GLU A 21 -1.09 17.68 -4.15
C GLU A 21 -1.73 16.93 -5.33
N LEU A 22 -2.68 17.58 -6.02
CA LEU A 22 -3.36 17.00 -7.18
C LEU A 22 -2.40 16.83 -8.36
N MET A 23 -1.60 17.83 -8.67
CA MET A 23 -0.64 17.75 -9.78
C MET A 23 0.43 16.68 -9.53
N ASN A 24 0.89 16.56 -8.28
CA ASN A 24 1.92 15.61 -7.91
C ASN A 24 1.43 14.16 -7.89
N ASN A 25 0.13 13.91 -7.68
CA ASN A 25 -0.35 12.54 -7.42
C ASN A 25 -1.42 12.04 -8.38
N LEU A 26 -2.22 12.92 -8.97
CA LEU A 26 -3.40 12.49 -9.71
C LEU A 26 -3.06 11.78 -11.03
N HIS A 27 -1.88 12.01 -11.59
CA HIS A 27 -1.39 11.28 -12.77
C HIS A 27 -1.34 9.77 -12.54
N ARG A 28 -1.27 9.31 -11.29
CA ARG A 28 -1.31 7.89 -10.90
C ARG A 28 -2.68 7.26 -11.06
N HIS A 29 -3.75 8.05 -11.11
CA HIS A 29 -5.09 7.51 -11.23
C HIS A 29 -5.28 6.84 -12.60
N SER A 30 -5.86 5.64 -12.63
CA SER A 30 -6.02 4.82 -13.85
C SER A 30 -6.82 5.48 -14.98
N SER A 31 -7.69 6.43 -14.63
CA SER A 31 -8.48 7.22 -15.58
C SER A 31 -7.99 8.66 -15.72
N TYR A 32 -6.72 8.91 -15.38
CA TYR A 32 -6.08 10.21 -15.59
C TYR A 32 -6.06 10.56 -17.08
N SER A 33 -6.21 11.85 -17.38
CA SER A 33 -6.01 12.37 -18.72
C SER A 33 -5.46 13.80 -18.67
N PRO A 34 -4.76 14.27 -19.71
CA PRO A 34 -4.26 15.65 -19.76
C PRO A 34 -5.39 16.70 -19.67
N VAL A 35 -6.63 16.32 -20.01
CA VAL A 35 -7.81 17.19 -19.86
C VAL A 35 -8.07 17.50 -18.39
N ILE A 36 -7.88 16.52 -17.50
CA ILE A 36 -8.06 16.69 -16.06
C ILE A 36 -6.99 17.63 -15.51
N GLU A 37 -5.76 17.54 -16.00
CA GLU A 37 -4.69 18.48 -15.63
C GLU A 37 -5.04 19.93 -15.97
N ARG A 38 -5.53 20.17 -17.19
CA ARG A 38 -6.00 21.50 -17.59
C ARG A 38 -7.15 21.97 -16.70
N GLN A 39 -8.09 21.08 -16.38
CA GLN A 39 -9.21 21.40 -15.48
C GLN A 39 -8.74 21.80 -14.08
N ILE A 40 -7.75 21.10 -13.51
CA ILE A 40 -7.13 21.46 -12.23
C ILE A 40 -6.56 22.87 -12.29
N ARG A 41 -5.75 23.18 -13.33
CA ARG A 41 -5.14 24.50 -13.50
C ARG A 41 -6.16 25.63 -13.67
N THR A 42 -7.32 25.35 -14.28
CA THR A 42 -8.39 26.36 -14.48
C THR A 42 -9.25 26.62 -13.24
N LEU A 43 -9.40 25.64 -12.35
CA LEU A 43 -10.23 25.80 -11.16
C LEU A 43 -9.45 26.56 -10.09
N SER A 44 -10.14 27.45 -9.36
CA SER A 44 -9.53 28.11 -8.20
C SER A 44 -9.28 27.11 -7.07
N GLU A 45 -8.24 27.35 -6.27
CA GLU A 45 -7.84 26.41 -5.22
C GLU A 45 -8.95 26.27 -4.17
N ALA A 46 -9.61 27.38 -3.82
CA ALA A 46 -10.75 27.39 -2.92
C ALA A 46 -11.88 26.46 -3.41
N VAL A 47 -12.15 26.41 -4.71
CA VAL A 47 -13.16 25.51 -5.29
C VAL A 47 -12.73 24.05 -5.23
N LEU A 48 -11.44 23.75 -5.46
CA LEU A 48 -10.88 22.41 -5.33
C LEU A 48 -10.96 21.94 -3.87
N ARG A 49 -10.45 22.73 -2.93
CA ARG A 49 -10.45 22.42 -1.49
C ARG A 49 -11.85 22.21 -0.90
N ASN A 50 -12.81 23.02 -1.32
CA ASN A 50 -14.19 22.94 -0.83
C ASN A 50 -15.08 22.00 -1.66
N SER A 51 -14.55 21.41 -2.74
CA SER A 51 -15.35 20.58 -3.68
C SER A 51 -16.61 21.30 -4.18
N GLY A 52 -16.49 22.60 -4.47
CA GLY A 52 -17.62 23.49 -4.74
C GLY A 52 -18.34 23.21 -6.07
N THR A 53 -17.67 22.53 -7.00
CA THR A 53 -18.23 22.14 -8.30
C THR A 53 -18.26 20.63 -8.46
N GLN A 54 -19.09 20.11 -9.39
CA GLN A 54 -19.09 18.69 -9.72
C GLN A 54 -17.74 18.21 -10.25
N MET A 55 -17.04 19.08 -10.99
CA MET A 55 -15.68 18.82 -11.45
C MET A 55 -14.71 18.66 -10.27
N ALA A 56 -14.71 19.60 -9.32
CA ALA A 56 -13.87 19.52 -8.13
C ALA A 56 -14.18 18.27 -7.27
N LYS A 57 -15.46 17.91 -7.13
CA LYS A 57 -15.88 16.66 -6.45
C LYS A 57 -15.30 15.42 -7.14
N ARG A 58 -15.36 15.36 -8.48
CA ARG A 58 -14.81 14.26 -9.27
C ARG A 58 -13.29 14.17 -9.09
N ILE A 59 -12.57 15.28 -9.20
CA ILE A 59 -11.11 15.33 -9.05
C ILE A 59 -10.70 14.87 -7.65
N ASN A 60 -11.34 15.39 -6.60
CA ASN A 60 -11.06 14.98 -5.23
C ASN A 60 -11.40 13.51 -4.97
N LYS A 61 -12.45 12.97 -5.60
CA LYS A 61 -12.78 11.55 -5.52
C LYS A 61 -11.66 10.70 -6.13
N MET A 62 -11.18 11.05 -7.32
CA MET A 62 -10.06 10.36 -7.97
C MET A 62 -8.80 10.37 -7.09
N MET A 63 -8.50 11.51 -6.47
CA MET A 63 -7.36 11.62 -5.55
C MET A 63 -7.53 10.75 -4.30
N ARG A 64 -8.75 10.68 -3.74
CA ARG A 64 -9.07 9.76 -2.64
C ARG A 64 -8.90 8.30 -3.03
N GLU A 65 -9.28 7.92 -4.25
CA GLU A 65 -9.10 6.55 -4.74
C GLU A 65 -7.61 6.18 -4.79
N VAL A 66 -6.77 7.05 -5.36
CA VAL A 66 -5.29 6.88 -5.40
C VAL A 66 -4.71 6.74 -3.99
N THR A 67 -4.99 7.72 -3.11
CA THR A 67 -4.42 7.75 -1.76
C THR A 67 -4.89 6.57 -0.90
N THR A 68 -6.17 6.20 -1.01
CA THR A 68 -6.72 5.06 -0.27
C THR A 68 -6.14 3.74 -0.75
N GLU A 69 -5.95 3.57 -2.06
CA GLU A 69 -5.33 2.35 -2.61
C GLU A 69 -3.87 2.24 -2.17
N ALA A 70 -3.09 3.30 -2.27
CA ALA A 70 -1.71 3.33 -1.79
C ALA A 70 -1.62 3.02 -0.29
N TYR A 71 -2.47 3.64 0.54
CA TYR A 71 -2.51 3.39 1.99
C TYR A 71 -2.87 1.94 2.31
N ARG A 72 -3.90 1.38 1.67
CA ARG A 72 -4.28 -0.03 1.86
C ARG A 72 -3.16 -0.98 1.43
N ALA A 73 -2.52 -0.71 0.29
CA ALA A 73 -1.42 -1.52 -0.19
C ALA A 73 -0.25 -1.52 0.82
N LYS A 74 0.12 -0.36 1.37
CA LYS A 74 1.17 -0.28 2.41
C LYS A 74 0.86 -1.10 3.67
N GLN A 75 -0.42 -1.25 4.03
CA GLN A 75 -0.84 -1.97 5.24
C GLN A 75 -1.06 -3.47 5.05
N PHE A 76 -1.61 -3.86 3.90
CA PHE A 76 -2.08 -5.22 3.65
C PHE A 76 -1.19 -6.02 2.70
N THR A 77 -0.15 -5.41 2.10
CA THR A 77 0.84 -6.18 1.37
C THR A 77 1.58 -7.07 2.35
N ARG A 78 1.53 -8.37 2.08
CA ARG A 78 2.30 -9.39 2.78
C ARG A 78 3.49 -9.75 1.91
N THR A 79 4.65 -9.79 2.53
CA THR A 79 5.92 -10.04 1.87
C THR A 79 6.63 -11.19 2.54
N GLU A 80 7.29 -12.00 1.73
CA GLU A 80 8.22 -13.04 2.14
C GLU A 80 9.64 -12.56 1.86
N ILE A 81 10.61 -13.06 2.62
CA ILE A 81 12.01 -12.74 2.42
C ILE A 81 12.78 -14.01 2.11
N ASN A 82 13.74 -13.92 1.19
CA ASN A 82 14.66 -15.02 0.95
C ASN A 82 16.00 -14.83 1.69
N ASP A 83 16.79 -15.90 1.72
CA ASP A 83 18.15 -16.00 2.26
C ASP A 83 19.16 -15.00 1.65
N ARG A 84 18.77 -14.30 0.58
CA ARG A 84 19.60 -13.31 -0.14
C ARG A 84 19.11 -11.87 0.03
N GLY A 85 18.17 -11.63 0.94
CA GLY A 85 17.66 -10.28 1.23
C GLY A 85 16.79 -9.68 0.13
N VAL A 86 16.07 -10.52 -0.61
CA VAL A 86 15.01 -10.11 -1.54
C VAL A 86 13.68 -10.27 -0.83
N LEU A 87 13.01 -9.15 -0.57
CA LEU A 87 11.68 -9.09 -0.01
C LEU A 87 10.66 -9.10 -1.15
N PHE A 88 9.84 -10.13 -1.27
CA PHE A 88 8.92 -10.27 -2.40
C PHE A 88 7.47 -10.50 -1.98
N GLY A 89 6.53 -10.09 -2.83
CA GLY A 89 5.11 -10.22 -2.53
C GLY A 89 4.19 -9.91 -3.72
N VAL A 90 2.90 -10.08 -3.50
CA VAL A 90 1.86 -9.90 -4.52
C VAL A 90 0.89 -8.80 -4.10
N VAL A 91 0.60 -7.89 -5.04
CA VAL A 91 -0.33 -6.77 -4.87
C VAL A 91 -1.37 -6.76 -5.98
N SER A 92 -2.51 -6.09 -5.74
CA SER A 92 -3.59 -5.96 -6.72
C SER A 92 -4.01 -4.49 -6.82
N LEU A 93 -3.24 -3.72 -7.59
CA LEU A 93 -3.37 -2.26 -7.69
C LEU A 93 -4.04 -1.88 -9.01
N LYS A 94 -5.11 -1.08 -8.93
CA LYS A 94 -5.80 -0.53 -10.11
C LYS A 94 -5.09 0.70 -10.63
N HIS A 95 -4.57 1.54 -9.73
CA HIS A 95 -3.88 2.78 -10.02
C HIS A 95 -2.37 2.57 -10.00
N GLN A 96 -1.64 3.50 -10.63
CA GLN A 96 -0.18 3.47 -10.71
C GLN A 96 0.44 3.98 -9.40
N VAL A 97 0.25 3.22 -8.32
CA VAL A 97 0.72 3.56 -6.97
C VAL A 97 1.77 2.60 -6.43
N ILE A 98 2.28 1.70 -7.29
CA ILE A 98 3.25 0.68 -6.89
C ILE A 98 4.57 1.31 -6.43
N ASP A 99 4.97 2.43 -7.04
CA ASP A 99 6.11 3.25 -6.64
C ASP A 99 5.99 3.67 -5.17
N LEU A 100 4.83 4.18 -4.74
CA LEU A 100 4.58 4.61 -3.37
C LEU A 100 4.67 3.46 -2.37
N VAL A 101 4.30 2.25 -2.79
CA VAL A 101 4.37 1.05 -1.96
C VAL A 101 5.82 0.58 -1.86
N LEU A 102 6.53 0.47 -2.98
CA LEU A 102 7.95 0.10 -3.03
C LEU A 102 8.81 1.03 -2.19
N THR A 103 8.66 2.35 -2.34
CA THR A 103 9.39 3.35 -1.56
C THR A 103 9.14 3.18 -0.06
N TYR A 104 7.90 2.93 0.35
CA TYR A 104 7.56 2.72 1.77
C TYR A 104 8.24 1.47 2.36
N PHE A 105 8.28 0.37 1.62
CA PHE A 105 9.03 -0.81 2.06
C PHE A 105 10.54 -0.52 2.05
N HIS A 106 11.05 0.22 1.08
CA HIS A 106 12.49 0.51 0.96
C HIS A 106 13.00 1.39 2.09
N GLU A 107 12.22 2.38 2.52
CA GLU A 107 12.53 3.21 3.69
C GLU A 107 12.61 2.39 4.99
N ARG A 108 11.89 1.27 5.07
CA ARG A 108 11.87 0.38 6.24
C ARG A 108 12.93 -0.71 6.20
N TRP A 109 13.23 -1.21 5.01
CA TRP A 109 14.19 -2.27 4.76
C TRP A 109 15.17 -1.83 3.66
N PRO A 110 16.06 -0.85 3.95
CA PRO A 110 16.92 -0.24 2.93
C PRO A 110 17.97 -1.20 2.35
N GLU A 111 18.37 -2.21 3.13
CA GLU A 111 19.35 -3.23 2.73
C GLU A 111 18.74 -4.33 1.86
N CYS A 112 17.41 -4.40 1.80
CA CYS A 112 16.69 -5.40 1.02
C CYS A 112 16.32 -4.88 -0.37
N VAL A 113 16.34 -5.78 -1.35
CA VAL A 113 15.70 -5.53 -2.65
C VAL A 113 14.24 -5.90 -2.51
N ILE A 114 13.33 -4.98 -2.81
CA ILE A 114 11.89 -5.24 -2.68
C ILE A 114 11.29 -5.50 -4.06
N CYS A 115 10.49 -6.54 -4.19
CA CYS A 115 9.94 -7.03 -5.45
C CYS A 115 8.44 -7.31 -5.31
N LEU A 116 7.59 -6.54 -5.99
CA LEU A 116 6.14 -6.68 -5.91
C LEU A 116 5.54 -6.98 -7.28
N TYR A 117 4.76 -8.05 -7.37
CA TYR A 117 4.00 -8.39 -8.55
C TYR A 117 2.58 -7.82 -8.48
N ASN A 118 2.20 -7.00 -9.47
CA ASN A 118 0.85 -6.49 -9.62
C ASN A 118 -0.01 -7.43 -10.48
N GLU A 119 -0.96 -8.12 -9.85
CA GLU A 119 -1.83 -9.08 -10.55
C GLU A 119 -2.73 -8.44 -11.61
N LYS A 120 -3.10 -7.16 -11.47
CA LYS A 120 -4.02 -6.51 -12.43
C LYS A 120 -3.32 -6.09 -13.71
N GLU A 121 -2.04 -5.70 -13.60
CA GLU A 121 -1.25 -5.25 -14.74
C GLU A 121 -0.33 -6.36 -15.29
N HIS A 122 -0.22 -7.50 -14.57
CA HIS A 122 0.69 -8.60 -14.88
C HIS A 122 2.15 -8.15 -15.01
N LYS A 123 2.58 -7.26 -14.10
CA LYS A 123 3.93 -6.70 -14.07
C LYS A 123 4.57 -6.88 -12.71
N THR A 124 5.88 -7.13 -12.71
CA THR A 124 6.69 -7.16 -11.51
C THR A 124 7.53 -5.89 -11.44
N SER A 125 7.35 -5.14 -10.36
CA SER A 125 8.13 -3.93 -10.07
C SER A 125 9.07 -4.20 -8.91
N SER A 126 10.31 -3.73 -9.01
CA SER A 126 11.32 -3.93 -7.98
C SER A 126 12.05 -2.63 -7.67
N ILE A 127 12.54 -2.49 -6.44
CA ILE A 127 13.38 -1.37 -6.00
C ILE A 127 14.66 -1.95 -5.41
N ASN A 128 15.82 -1.45 -5.88
CA ASN A 128 17.11 -1.87 -5.36
C ASN A 128 17.51 -1.07 -4.11
N GLU A 129 18.63 -1.41 -3.49
CA GLU A 129 19.12 -0.76 -2.27
C GLU A 129 19.53 0.71 -2.48
N LYS A 130 19.72 1.10 -3.75
CA LYS A 130 19.99 2.49 -4.15
C LYS A 130 18.70 3.29 -4.42
N GLY A 131 17.53 2.72 -4.13
CA GLY A 131 16.23 3.35 -4.35
C GLY A 131 15.81 3.45 -5.82
N LYS A 132 16.49 2.75 -6.74
CA LYS A 132 16.11 2.73 -8.17
C LYS A 132 15.03 1.70 -8.42
N ILE A 133 13.94 2.14 -9.04
CA ILE A 133 12.79 1.31 -9.39
C ILE A 133 12.96 0.75 -10.81
N PHE A 134 12.67 -0.53 -10.98
CA PHE A 134 12.68 -1.25 -12.25
C PHE A 134 11.37 -1.99 -12.44
N GLU A 135 10.81 -1.93 -13.65
CA GLU A 135 9.63 -2.68 -14.04
C GLU A 135 10.00 -3.79 -15.03
N SER A 136 9.35 -4.94 -14.88
CA SER A 136 9.50 -6.08 -15.79
C SER A 136 8.15 -6.75 -16.03
N ASN A 137 7.97 -7.30 -17.23
CA ASN A 137 6.79 -8.09 -17.59
C ASN A 137 6.94 -9.58 -17.24
N LEU A 138 7.92 -9.92 -16.40
CA LEU A 138 8.22 -11.29 -16.01
C LEU A 138 7.42 -11.70 -14.76
N PRO A 139 7.11 -13.00 -14.59
CA PRO A 139 6.53 -13.52 -13.36
C PRO A 139 7.40 -13.22 -12.13
N LEU A 140 6.77 -13.12 -10.97
CA LEU A 140 7.44 -12.82 -9.70
C LEU A 140 8.63 -13.75 -9.43
N THR A 141 8.43 -15.05 -9.62
CA THR A 141 9.46 -16.09 -9.37
C THR A 141 10.71 -15.87 -10.20
N ASP A 142 10.55 -15.48 -11.46
CA ASP A 142 11.67 -15.34 -12.39
C ASP A 142 12.50 -14.11 -12.04
N VAL A 143 11.83 -13.02 -11.67
CA VAL A 143 12.47 -11.78 -11.23
C VAL A 143 13.19 -11.99 -9.90
N VAL A 144 12.54 -12.65 -8.93
CA VAL A 144 13.16 -12.98 -7.65
C VAL A 144 14.40 -13.85 -7.87
N ASN A 145 14.33 -14.89 -8.70
CA ASN A 145 15.47 -15.73 -9.03
C ASN A 145 16.61 -14.96 -9.70
N MET A 146 16.28 -14.05 -10.62
CA MET A 146 17.25 -13.19 -11.29
C MET A 146 17.97 -12.26 -10.31
N LEU A 147 17.21 -11.59 -9.43
CA LEU A 147 17.74 -10.70 -8.40
C LEU A 147 18.53 -11.46 -7.33
N SER A 148 18.16 -12.70 -7.05
CA SER A 148 18.83 -13.55 -6.07
C SER A 148 20.19 -14.02 -6.57
N LYS A 149 20.32 -14.36 -7.86
CA LYS A 149 21.58 -14.86 -8.44
C LYS A 149 22.75 -13.88 -8.34
N SER A 150 22.47 -12.58 -8.36
CA SER A 150 23.49 -11.53 -8.27
C SER A 150 23.93 -11.20 -6.84
N ARG A 151 23.34 -11.85 -5.82
CA ARG A 151 23.54 -11.52 -4.41
C ARG A 151 24.22 -12.65 -3.64
N PRO A 152 25.07 -12.32 -2.64
CA PRO A 152 25.56 -13.29 -1.69
C PRO A 152 24.42 -13.78 -0.78
N VAL A 153 24.58 -14.98 -0.22
CA VAL A 153 23.72 -15.47 0.86
C VAL A 153 24.04 -14.68 2.12
N ILE A 154 23.01 -14.21 2.82
CA ILE A 154 23.14 -13.39 4.03
C ILE A 154 22.70 -14.27 5.21
N PRO A 155 23.62 -14.70 6.09
CA PRO A 155 23.31 -15.63 7.19
C PRO A 155 22.19 -15.15 8.12
N TYR A 156 22.05 -13.82 8.27
CA TYR A 156 20.99 -13.21 9.09
C TYR A 156 19.57 -13.56 8.61
N PHE A 157 19.36 -13.79 7.31
CA PHE A 157 18.05 -14.18 6.76
C PHE A 157 17.85 -15.69 6.70
N ASP A 158 18.90 -16.49 6.90
CA ASP A 158 18.81 -17.96 6.99
C ASP A 158 18.07 -18.40 8.27
N ASP A 159 18.21 -17.63 9.35
CA ASP A 159 17.51 -17.87 10.63
C ASP A 159 16.06 -17.32 10.62
N ILE A 160 15.71 -16.45 9.67
CA ILE A 160 14.36 -15.87 9.53
C ILE A 160 13.54 -16.76 8.58
N GLN A 161 13.42 -18.04 8.91
CA GLN A 161 12.49 -18.96 8.25
C GLN A 161 11.13 -19.02 8.94
N PHE A 162 10.75 -17.98 9.68
CA PHE A 162 9.38 -17.87 10.16
C PHE A 162 8.49 -17.53 8.97
N SER A 163 7.44 -18.32 8.76
CA SER A 163 6.43 -17.96 7.77
C SER A 163 5.81 -16.60 8.15
N GLY A 164 5.41 -15.81 7.15
CA GLY A 164 4.74 -14.52 7.41
C GLY A 164 3.50 -14.66 8.31
N GLU A 165 2.90 -15.84 8.32
CA GLU A 165 1.81 -16.25 9.20
C GLU A 165 2.27 -16.36 10.66
N GLU A 166 3.38 -17.04 10.96
CA GLU A 166 3.94 -17.20 12.31
C GLU A 166 4.39 -15.88 12.93
N ILE A 167 5.02 -14.99 12.16
CA ILE A 167 5.44 -13.67 12.64
C ILE A 167 4.21 -12.84 13.01
N PHE A 168 3.17 -12.87 12.16
CA PHE A 168 1.95 -12.14 12.41
C PHE A 168 1.19 -12.71 13.60
N GLU A 169 1.09 -14.03 13.73
CA GLU A 169 0.49 -14.67 14.89
C GLU A 169 1.21 -14.32 16.19
N THR A 170 2.54 -14.36 16.19
CA THR A 170 3.35 -14.07 17.38
C THR A 170 3.21 -12.60 17.79
N LEU A 171 3.27 -11.68 16.81
CA LEU A 171 3.05 -10.25 17.05
C LEU A 171 1.62 -9.99 17.55
N TYR A 172 0.63 -10.60 16.93
CA TYR A 172 -0.77 -10.42 17.30
C TYR A 172 -1.06 -10.99 18.70
N LYS A 173 -0.56 -12.20 19.01
CA LYS A 173 -0.61 -12.82 20.34
C LYS A 173 0.06 -11.95 21.40
N SER A 174 1.20 -11.31 21.07
CA SER A 174 1.90 -10.40 21.99
C SER A 174 1.14 -9.09 22.27
N GLN A 175 0.30 -8.64 21.32
CA GLN A 175 -0.54 -7.46 21.45
C GLN A 175 -1.94 -7.78 22.00
N PHE A 176 -2.26 -9.06 22.17
CA PHE A 176 -3.58 -9.52 22.56
C PHE A 176 -3.77 -9.40 24.07
N ILE A 177 -4.48 -8.36 24.49
CA ILE A 177 -5.08 -8.29 25.82
C ILE A 177 -6.47 -8.95 25.68
N SER A 178 -6.62 -10.15 26.23
CA SER A 178 -7.85 -10.97 26.17
C SER A 178 -9.11 -10.19 26.60
N GLU A 179 -8.97 -9.23 27.50
CA GLU A 179 -10.09 -8.43 28.05
C GLU A 179 -10.67 -7.40 27.05
N ARG A 180 -9.99 -7.11 25.93
CA ARG A 180 -10.43 -6.13 24.91
C ARG A 180 -10.97 -6.75 23.62
N GLU A 181 -11.14 -8.06 23.60
CA GLU A 181 -11.60 -8.82 22.43
C GLU A 181 -13.09 -8.54 22.12
N ASN A 182 -13.36 -7.55 21.27
CA ASN A 182 -14.69 -7.33 20.71
C ASN A 182 -14.76 -7.85 19.26
N ASN A 183 -14.92 -9.17 19.14
CA ASN A 183 -15.01 -9.88 17.87
C ASN A 183 -16.14 -9.40 16.96
N GLN A 184 -17.22 -8.84 17.52
CA GLN A 184 -18.28 -8.25 16.72
C GLN A 184 -17.85 -6.92 16.08
N TYR A 185 -17.06 -6.12 16.78
CA TYR A 185 -16.61 -4.81 16.30
C TYR A 185 -15.56 -4.96 15.20
N PHE A 186 -14.59 -5.87 15.37
CA PHE A 186 -13.54 -6.13 14.37
C PHE A 186 -14.11 -6.60 13.02
N LYS A 187 -15.07 -7.54 13.04
CA LYS A 187 -15.75 -8.03 11.83
C LYS A 187 -16.57 -6.95 11.12
N LYS A 188 -17.11 -5.96 11.85
CA LYS A 188 -17.84 -4.83 11.27
C LYS A 188 -16.93 -3.76 10.66
N MET A 189 -15.67 -3.68 11.09
CA MET A 189 -14.70 -2.64 10.69
C MET A 189 -13.94 -2.95 9.40
N ILE A 190 -13.88 -4.21 8.97
CA ILE A 190 -13.19 -4.60 7.73
C ILE A 190 -14.22 -4.81 6.62
N PRO A 191 -14.26 -3.93 5.59
CA PRO A 191 -15.16 -4.11 4.45
C PRO A 191 -14.95 -5.45 3.74
N GLU A 192 -16.03 -6.10 3.31
CA GLU A 192 -15.98 -7.46 2.75
C GLU A 192 -15.05 -7.60 1.54
N HIS A 193 -14.88 -6.55 0.75
CA HIS A 193 -13.99 -6.57 -0.42
C HIS A 193 -12.50 -6.64 -0.04
N CYS A 194 -12.10 -6.23 1.17
CA CYS A 194 -10.71 -6.30 1.63
C CYS A 194 -10.25 -7.75 1.85
N PHE A 195 -11.16 -8.67 2.16
CA PHE A 195 -10.85 -10.10 2.29
C PHE A 195 -10.54 -10.79 0.95
N LYS A 196 -10.80 -10.12 -0.18
CA LYS A 196 -10.49 -10.64 -1.53
C LYS A 196 -9.10 -10.23 -2.03
N LEU A 197 -8.39 -9.38 -1.27
CA LEU A 197 -7.04 -8.93 -1.62
C LEU A 197 -6.03 -10.09 -1.50
N PRO A 198 -5.00 -10.17 -2.37
CA PRO A 198 -4.06 -11.28 -2.42
C PRO A 198 -3.47 -11.69 -1.06
N GLY A 199 -3.00 -10.72 -0.27
CA GLY A 199 -2.46 -10.95 1.08
C GLY A 199 -3.47 -11.44 2.12
N MET A 200 -4.75 -11.53 1.77
CA MET A 200 -5.85 -12.01 2.61
C MET A 200 -6.62 -13.20 1.99
N ARG A 201 -6.26 -13.63 0.75
CA ARG A 201 -6.98 -14.68 0.00
C ARG A 201 -6.88 -16.07 0.65
N HIS A 202 -5.82 -16.33 1.40
CA HIS A 202 -5.66 -17.55 2.21
C HIS A 202 -6.39 -17.47 3.57
N GLY A 203 -7.10 -16.36 3.81
CA GLY A 203 -7.91 -16.14 5.00
C GLY A 203 -7.17 -15.31 6.03
N VAL A 204 -7.75 -14.17 6.42
CA VAL A 204 -7.84 -13.90 7.86
C VAL A 204 -8.65 -15.05 8.41
N GLU A 205 -8.15 -15.78 9.39
CA GLU A 205 -8.84 -16.88 10.05
C GLU A 205 -10.33 -16.61 10.21
N LYS A 206 -11.14 -17.08 9.26
CA LYS A 206 -12.60 -17.19 9.47
C LYS A 206 -12.92 -18.32 10.44
N ARG A 207 -11.89 -18.96 11.01
CA ARG A 207 -11.93 -20.15 11.84
C ARG A 207 -11.02 -19.97 13.06
N PHE A 208 -11.44 -19.13 14.00
CA PHE A 208 -11.24 -19.50 15.40
C PHE A 208 -12.04 -20.78 15.65
N ARG A 209 -11.43 -21.93 15.37
CA ARG A 209 -11.81 -23.21 15.95
C ARG A 209 -10.70 -23.56 16.93
N ASN A 210 -10.88 -23.15 18.18
CA ASN A 210 -10.09 -23.65 19.29
C ASN A 210 -10.16 -25.18 19.26
N LYS A 211 -9.04 -25.84 18.96
CA LYS A 211 -8.89 -27.25 19.34
C LYS A 211 -8.87 -27.31 20.86
N LYS A 212 -9.60 -28.26 21.44
CA LYS A 212 -9.51 -28.50 22.90
C LYS A 212 -8.12 -29.04 23.21
N LEU A 213 -7.55 -28.65 24.35
CA LEU A 213 -6.20 -29.04 24.79
C LEU A 213 -5.97 -30.56 24.77
N ASN A 214 -7.03 -31.36 24.94
CA ASN A 214 -6.98 -32.83 24.87
C ASN A 214 -6.73 -33.39 23.46
N GLU A 215 -6.77 -32.56 22.41
CA GLU A 215 -6.39 -32.96 21.04
C GLU A 215 -4.89 -32.74 20.76
N PHE A 216 -4.15 -32.20 21.73
CA PHE A 216 -2.71 -31.94 21.64
C PHE A 216 -1.85 -32.84 22.55
N LEU A 217 -2.47 -33.59 23.48
CA LEU A 217 -1.80 -34.59 24.31
C LEU A 217 -2.02 -36.00 23.75
#